data_AF-A0A8T1UWW9-F1
#
_entry.id   AF-A0A8T1UWW9-F1
#
_cell.length_a   1.000
_cell.length_b   1.000
_cell.length_c   1.000
_cell.angle_alpha   90.00
_cell.angle_beta   90.00
_cell.angle_gamma   90.00
#
_symmetry.space_group_name_H-M   'P 1'
#
loop_
_entity.id
_entity.type
_entity.pdbx_description
1 polymer ?
#
loop_
_entity_poly.entity_id
_entity_poly.type
_entity_poly.pdbx_seq_one_letter_code
_entity_poly.pdbx_strand_id
1 'polypeptide(L)'
;MTINYWNGIVSGYSCYPRGVQATFPFLLAFVIHHEPCLQQVLSPNHPIFKARVFSTNTLLQQLCSATVLTIGESLVSGMKATGLPPYLAVAKKLSQLQEQLAAIRSEMEILKTTMANSIPNEVASKHFVVNGVVPVSLRDIDMRIDTLRANLSSEFRQTVSSVQNIIERGPSGSTTEEIPVWRSWIWSDGEIIHSVPIDWEFPLDRVTLEFDRTD
;
A
#
# COMPACT_ATOMS: atom_id res chain seq x y z
N MET A 1 21.48 14.85 56.31
CA MET A 1 20.97 16.23 56.09
C MET A 1 20.39 16.76 57.38
N THR A 2 20.64 18.02 57.74
CA THR A 2 20.21 18.64 59.01
C THR A 2 18.82 19.28 58.90
N ILE A 3 18.11 19.46 60.02
CA ILE A 3 16.78 20.10 60.07
C ILE A 3 16.81 21.53 59.48
N ASN A 4 17.90 22.27 59.69
CA ASN A 4 18.09 23.62 59.17
C ASN A 4 18.12 23.65 57.63
N TYR A 5 18.70 22.63 57.00
CA TYR A 5 18.69 22.49 55.55
C TYR A 5 17.26 22.31 55.01
N TRP A 6 16.47 21.43 55.65
CA TRP A 6 15.09 21.17 55.25
C TRP A 6 14.15 22.34 55.49
N ASN A 7 14.35 23.11 56.56
CA ASN A 7 13.61 24.35 56.82
C ASN A 7 13.87 25.42 55.75
N GLY A 8 15.03 25.39 55.08
CA GLY A 8 15.33 26.25 53.92
C GLY A 8 14.59 25.83 52.65
N ILE A 9 14.23 24.55 52.52
CA ILE A 9 13.49 24.00 51.37
C ILE A 9 11.98 24.15 51.56
N VAL A 10 11.47 23.78 52.74
CA VAL A 10 10.06 23.89 53.11
C VAL A 10 9.90 24.54 54.47
N SER A 11 9.08 25.59 54.50
CA SER A 11 8.76 26.34 55.71
C SER A 11 8.09 25.44 56.75
N GLY A 12 8.63 25.42 57.97
CA GLY A 12 8.03 24.67 59.08
C GLY A 12 8.27 23.16 59.03
N TYR A 13 9.27 22.69 58.29
CA TYR A 13 9.67 21.28 58.25
C TYR A 13 9.93 20.70 59.65
N SER A 14 10.55 21.48 60.54
CA SER A 14 10.79 21.11 61.93
C SER A 14 9.51 20.83 62.72
N CYS A 15 8.37 21.38 62.30
CA CYS A 15 7.07 21.18 62.94
C CYS A 15 6.34 19.93 62.44
N TYR A 16 6.86 19.25 61.42
CA TYR A 16 6.22 18.06 60.88
C TYR A 16 6.37 16.86 61.82
N PRO A 17 5.38 15.94 61.87
CA PRO A 17 5.54 14.68 62.59
C PRO A 17 6.77 13.90 62.09
N ARG A 18 7.47 13.18 62.98
CA ARG A 18 8.70 12.43 62.61
C ARG A 18 8.53 11.52 61.40
N GLY A 19 7.38 10.86 61.26
CA GLY A 19 7.09 10.02 60.09
C GLY A 19 7.07 10.83 58.79
N VAL A 20 6.47 12.02 58.81
CA VAL A 20 6.44 12.92 57.65
C VAL A 20 7.84 13.46 57.35
N GLN A 21 8.61 13.83 58.37
CA GLN A 21 10.01 14.25 58.19
C GLN A 21 10.85 13.13 57.55
N ALA A 22 10.64 11.87 57.92
CA ALA A 22 11.35 10.75 57.33
C ALA A 22 10.98 10.51 55.85
N THR A 23 9.71 10.70 55.49
CA THR A 23 9.20 10.41 54.13
C THR A 23 9.31 11.61 53.18
N PHE A 24 9.33 12.84 53.70
CA PHE A 24 9.35 14.07 52.93
C PHE A 24 10.51 14.16 51.92
N PRO A 25 11.76 13.73 52.23
CA PRO A 25 12.84 13.70 51.25
C PRO A 25 12.53 12.85 50.02
N PHE A 26 11.85 11.71 50.20
CA PHE A 26 11.46 10.82 49.12
C PHE A 26 10.34 11.42 48.27
N LEU A 27 9.35 12.05 48.92
CA LEU A 27 8.29 12.78 48.22
C LEU A 27 8.88 13.92 47.38
N LEU A 28 9.81 14.69 47.96
CA LEU A 28 10.46 15.77 47.25
C LEU A 28 11.27 15.26 46.06
N ALA A 29 12.07 14.21 46.24
CA ALA A 29 12.82 13.58 45.15
C ALA A 29 11.90 13.07 44.01
N PHE A 30 10.75 12.49 44.37
CA PHE A 30 9.75 12.05 43.39
C PHE A 30 9.16 13.23 42.60
N VAL A 31 8.78 14.30 43.30
CA VAL A 31 8.20 15.50 42.69
C VAL A 31 9.20 16.20 41.75
N ILE A 32 10.47 16.30 42.18
CA ILE A 32 11.58 16.82 41.37
C ILE A 32 11.80 15.98 40.12
N HIS A 33 11.92 14.66 40.28
CA HIS A 33 12.17 13.75 39.16
C HIS A 33 11.09 13.84 38.08
N HIS A 34 9.84 14.02 38.49
CA HIS A 34 8.71 14.13 37.56
C HIS A 34 8.39 15.55 37.10
N GLU A 35 9.12 16.57 37.54
CA GLU A 35 8.88 17.96 37.13
C GLU A 35 8.80 18.13 35.59
N PRO A 36 9.74 17.60 34.77
CA PRO A 36 9.67 17.78 33.32
C PRO A 36 8.42 17.14 32.70
N CYS A 37 7.99 15.99 33.25
CA CYS A 37 6.76 15.31 32.84
C CYS A 37 5.53 16.12 33.23
N LEU A 38 5.51 16.66 34.45
CA LEU A 38 4.42 17.52 34.94
C LEU A 38 4.28 18.77 34.07
N GLN A 39 5.39 19.39 33.65
CA GLN A 39 5.37 20.55 32.74
C GLN A 39 4.83 20.22 31.34
N GLN A 40 5.00 18.98 30.86
CA GLN A 40 4.46 18.54 29.57
C GLN A 40 2.97 18.21 29.63
N VAL A 41 2.50 17.70 30.77
CA VAL A 41 1.11 17.21 30.93
C VAL A 41 0.17 18.28 31.48
N LEU A 42 0.66 19.16 32.36
CA LEU A 42 -0.15 20.20 33.01
C LEU A 42 -0.04 21.54 32.29
N SER A 43 -1.09 22.35 32.40
CA SER A 43 -1.08 23.73 31.90
C SER A 43 0.08 24.53 32.54
N PRO A 44 0.78 25.41 31.80
CA PRO A 44 1.81 26.29 32.37
C PRO A 44 1.32 27.15 33.55
N ASN A 45 0.02 27.42 33.61
CA ASN A 45 -0.62 28.19 34.69
C ASN A 45 -1.12 27.34 35.86
N HIS A 46 -0.78 26.04 35.90
CA HIS A 46 -1.28 25.14 36.93
C HIS A 46 -0.82 25.59 38.33
N PRO A 47 -1.71 25.60 39.34
CA PRO A 47 -1.39 26.07 40.70
C PRO A 47 -0.18 25.39 41.34
N ILE A 48 0.13 24.15 40.93
CA ILE A 48 1.30 23.41 41.40
C ILE A 48 2.61 24.17 41.12
N PHE A 49 2.73 24.83 39.96
CA PHE A 49 3.93 25.57 39.57
C PHE A 49 4.07 26.91 40.31
N LYS A 50 3.01 27.37 40.99
CA LYS A 50 3.07 28.54 41.89
C LYS A 50 3.63 28.20 43.26
N ALA A 51 3.65 26.92 43.64
CA ALA A 51 4.22 26.50 44.91
C ALA A 51 5.71 26.85 44.97
N ARG A 52 6.18 27.30 46.14
CA ARG A 52 7.57 27.78 46.36
C ARG A 52 8.64 26.78 45.91
N VAL A 53 8.32 25.49 45.99
CA VAL A 53 9.17 24.41 45.49
C VAL A 53 9.48 24.70 44.00
N PHE A 54 8.50 24.79 43.11
CA PHE A 54 8.72 25.03 41.68
C PHE A 54 9.08 26.47 41.29
N SER A 55 8.63 27.48 42.05
CA SER A 55 8.72 28.88 41.61
C SER A 55 9.96 29.65 42.07
N THR A 56 10.65 29.23 43.13
CA THR A 56 11.69 30.08 43.77
C THR A 56 12.93 29.31 44.25
N ASN A 57 13.00 28.00 44.04
CA ASN A 57 14.00 27.20 44.72
C ASN A 57 15.16 26.79 43.80
N THR A 58 16.25 27.58 43.81
CA THR A 58 17.51 27.27 43.12
C THR A 58 18.14 25.95 43.61
N LEU A 59 17.82 25.50 44.82
CA LEU A 59 18.26 24.22 45.33
C LEU A 59 17.58 23.06 44.60
N LEU A 60 16.41 23.22 43.98
CA LEU A 60 15.82 22.15 43.18
C LEU A 60 16.59 21.88 41.91
N GLN A 61 17.10 22.91 41.22
CA GLN A 61 17.96 22.69 40.06
C GLN A 61 19.25 21.95 40.46
N GLN A 62 19.80 22.25 41.63
CA GLN A 62 20.96 21.53 42.18
C GLN A 62 20.61 20.11 42.67
N LEU A 63 19.39 19.90 43.17
CA LEU A 63 18.90 18.60 43.59
C LEU A 63 18.52 17.72 42.40
N CYS A 64 17.97 18.28 41.32
CA CYS A 64 17.69 17.61 40.04
C CYS A 64 18.93 16.86 39.53
N SER A 65 20.08 17.53 39.52
CA SER A 65 21.35 16.94 39.09
C SER A 65 21.94 15.95 40.10
N ALA A 66 21.52 16.01 41.37
CA ALA A 66 21.96 15.12 42.45
C ALA A 66 21.00 13.96 42.74
N THR A 67 19.78 13.97 42.18
CA THR A 67 18.79 12.90 42.39
C THR A 67 19.26 11.61 41.71
N VAL A 68 19.70 10.65 42.52
CA VAL A 68 20.04 9.31 42.03
C VAL A 68 18.79 8.43 42.06
N LEU A 69 18.39 7.91 40.90
CA LEU A 69 17.37 6.85 40.83
C LEU A 69 17.95 5.56 41.40
N THR A 70 17.74 5.31 42.68
CA THR A 70 18.10 4.05 43.31
C THR A 70 16.88 3.42 43.99
N ILE A 71 16.95 2.11 44.16
CA ILE A 71 16.02 1.40 45.04
C ILE A 71 16.46 1.71 46.47
N GLY A 72 15.89 2.77 47.04
CA GLY A 72 16.16 3.19 48.42
C GLY A 72 15.17 2.57 49.38
N GLU A 73 15.63 2.18 50.58
CA GLU A 73 14.78 1.74 51.68
C GLU A 73 14.96 2.69 52.86
N SER A 74 13.85 3.22 53.38
CA SER A 74 13.86 4.02 54.60
C SER A 74 13.90 3.10 55.82
N LEU A 75 15.02 3.09 56.55
CA LEU A 75 15.17 2.32 57.80
C LEU A 75 14.20 2.75 58.91
N VAL A 76 13.58 3.94 58.78
CA VAL A 76 12.66 4.51 59.77
C VAL A 76 11.20 4.20 59.45
N SER A 77 10.84 4.14 58.16
CA SER A 77 9.45 3.92 57.73
C SER A 77 9.22 2.60 57.00
N GLY A 78 10.27 1.82 56.70
CA GLY A 78 10.19 0.60 55.89
C GLY A 78 9.79 0.85 54.43
N MET A 79 9.70 2.12 54.01
CA MET A 79 9.28 2.47 52.66
C MET A 79 10.40 2.16 51.67
N LYS A 80 10.11 1.30 50.69
CA LYS A 80 10.98 0.98 49.58
C LYS A 80 10.57 1.79 48.36
N ALA A 81 11.45 2.67 47.89
CA ALA A 81 11.29 3.35 46.62
C ALA A 81 11.58 2.34 45.50
N THR A 82 10.58 1.57 45.08
CA THR A 82 10.74 0.52 44.04
C THR A 82 10.81 1.08 42.63
N GLY A 83 10.65 2.40 42.44
CA GLY A 83 10.59 3.03 41.12
C GLY A 83 9.30 2.69 40.36
N LEU A 84 9.35 2.82 39.03
CA LEU A 84 8.28 2.47 38.10
C LEU A 84 7.74 1.06 38.38
N PRO A 85 6.42 0.87 38.54
CA PRO A 85 5.86 -0.46 38.75
C PRO A 85 6.30 -1.43 37.64
N PRO A 86 6.68 -2.69 37.98
CA PRO A 86 7.24 -3.64 37.02
C PRO A 86 6.37 -3.86 35.78
N TYR A 87 5.05 -3.86 35.95
CA TYR A 87 4.10 -4.02 34.85
C TYR A 87 4.19 -2.89 33.81
N LEU A 88 4.55 -1.67 34.22
CA LEU A 88 4.67 -0.52 33.32
C LEU A 88 5.96 -0.62 32.47
N ALA A 89 7.04 -1.15 33.06
CA ALA A 89 8.26 -1.45 32.32
C ALA A 89 8.04 -2.56 31.28
N VAL A 90 7.24 -3.57 31.63
CA VAL A 90 6.83 -4.64 30.71
C VAL A 90 5.94 -4.07 29.59
N ALA A 91 4.95 -3.25 29.93
CA ALA A 91 4.08 -2.60 28.94
C ALA A 91 4.88 -1.77 27.93
N LYS A 92 5.86 -0.99 28.39
CA LYS A 92 6.75 -0.22 27.50
C LYS A 92 7.53 -1.11 26.54
N LYS A 93 8.09 -2.22 27.03
CA LYS A 93 8.79 -3.20 26.17
C LYS A 93 7.84 -3.84 25.15
N LEU A 94 6.60 -4.14 25.55
CA LEU A 94 5.58 -4.67 24.64
C LEU A 94 5.22 -3.67 23.53
N SER A 95 5.03 -2.40 23.87
CA SER A 95 4.77 -1.35 22.87
C SER A 95 5.91 -1.22 21.86
N GLN A 96 7.16 -1.21 22.33
CA GLN A 96 8.33 -1.17 21.43
C GLN A 96 8.41 -2.40 20.52
N LEU A 97 8.11 -3.59 21.05
CA LEU A 97 8.11 -4.82 20.28
C LEU A 97 6.98 -4.85 19.24
N GLN A 98 5.82 -4.28 19.58
CA GLN A 98 4.70 -4.13 18.66
C GLN A 98 5.03 -3.17 17.50
N GLU A 99 5.71 -2.05 17.76
CA GLU A 99 6.21 -1.14 16.73
C GLU A 99 7.21 -1.81 15.79
N GLN A 100 8.16 -2.58 16.34
CA GLN A 100 9.13 -3.33 15.54
C GLN A 100 8.46 -4.38 14.66
N LEU A 101 7.46 -5.10 15.17
CA LEU A 101 6.69 -6.07 14.38
C LEU A 101 5.90 -5.38 13.25
N ALA A 102 5.34 -4.20 13.51
CA ALA A 102 4.65 -3.43 12.47
C ALA A 102 5.61 -2.98 11.36
N ALA A 103 6.83 -2.55 11.71
CA ALA A 103 7.86 -2.17 10.75
C ALA A 103 8.29 -3.36 9.88
N ILE A 104 8.62 -4.51 10.48
CA ILE A 104 9.02 -5.73 9.76
C ILE A 104 7.91 -6.19 8.82
N ARG A 105 6.65 -6.14 9.27
CA ARG A 105 5.51 -6.51 8.42
C ARG A 105 5.40 -5.60 7.20
N SER A 106 5.61 -4.29 7.37
CA SER A 106 5.62 -3.33 6.27
C SER A 106 6.74 -3.65 5.27
N GLU A 107 7.96 -3.90 5.75
CA GLU A 107 9.10 -4.28 4.90
C GLU A 107 8.83 -5.58 4.12
N MET A 108 8.19 -6.56 4.74
CA MET A 108 7.83 -7.82 4.08
C MET A 108 6.82 -7.61 2.95
N GLU A 109 5.81 -6.76 3.13
CA GLU A 109 4.85 -6.44 2.07
C GLU A 109 5.50 -5.63 0.93
N ILE A 110 6.41 -4.71 1.25
CA ILE A 110 7.21 -3.99 0.24
C ILE A 110 8.10 -4.97 -0.56
N LEU A 111 8.77 -5.90 0.12
CA LEU A 111 9.60 -6.90 -0.53
C LEU A 111 8.76 -7.81 -1.42
N LYS A 112 7.61 -8.27 -0.93
CA LYS A 112 6.68 -9.11 -1.69
C LYS A 112 6.17 -8.41 -2.95
N THR A 113 5.75 -7.15 -2.84
CA THR A 113 5.29 -6.37 -4.00
C THR A 113 6.43 -6.07 -4.97
N THR A 114 7.63 -5.81 -4.47
CA THR A 114 8.82 -5.62 -5.30
C THR A 114 9.15 -6.89 -6.06
N MET A 115 9.22 -8.06 -5.40
CA MET A 115 9.44 -9.34 -6.08
C MET A 115 8.36 -9.66 -7.11
N ALA A 116 7.09 -9.43 -6.78
CA ALA A 116 5.98 -9.68 -7.69
C ALA A 116 6.03 -8.82 -8.95
N ASN A 117 6.55 -7.59 -8.86
CA ASN A 117 6.54 -6.63 -9.97
C ASN A 117 7.90 -6.56 -10.70
N SER A 118 9.03 -6.67 -10.01
CA SER A 118 10.35 -6.50 -10.60
C SER A 118 10.81 -7.75 -11.34
N ILE A 119 10.54 -8.94 -10.81
CA ILE A 119 11.02 -10.20 -11.40
C ILE A 119 10.36 -10.45 -12.76
N PRO A 120 9.02 -10.37 -12.92
CA PRO A 120 8.40 -10.56 -14.23
C PRO A 120 8.81 -9.49 -15.24
N ASN A 121 8.97 -8.23 -14.80
CA ASN A 121 9.35 -7.12 -15.67
C ASN A 121 10.82 -7.21 -16.13
N GLU A 122 11.73 -7.69 -15.27
CA GLU A 122 13.13 -7.89 -15.63
C GLU A 122 13.31 -9.14 -16.52
N VAL A 123 12.54 -10.20 -16.28
CA VAL A 123 12.55 -11.40 -17.13
C VAL A 123 11.91 -11.11 -18.50
N ALA A 124 10.82 -10.34 -18.55
CA ALA A 124 10.17 -9.98 -19.82
C ALA A 124 11.00 -9.01 -20.68
N SER A 125 11.90 -8.23 -20.08
CA SER A 125 12.75 -7.27 -20.80
C SER A 125 14.07 -7.86 -21.30
N LYS A 126 14.43 -9.09 -20.92
CA LYS A 126 15.67 -9.75 -21.33
C LYS A 126 15.38 -10.85 -22.38
N HIS A 127 16.04 -10.76 -23.53
CA HIS A 127 16.08 -11.85 -24.52
C HIS A 127 17.02 -12.95 -24.05
N PHE A 128 16.50 -13.95 -23.35
CA PHE A 128 17.30 -15.10 -22.93
C PHE A 128 17.70 -15.95 -24.13
N VAL A 129 19.00 -16.11 -24.37
CA VAL A 129 19.52 -17.06 -25.37
C VAL A 129 19.22 -18.48 -24.89
N VAL A 130 18.26 -19.14 -25.52
CA VAL A 130 17.96 -20.56 -25.27
C VAL A 130 18.69 -21.36 -26.34
N ASN A 131 19.65 -22.20 -25.94
CA ASN A 131 20.43 -23.07 -26.84
C ASN A 131 21.15 -22.32 -27.99
N GLY A 132 21.71 -21.14 -27.71
CA GLY A 132 22.51 -20.38 -28.69
C GLY A 132 21.69 -19.60 -29.73
N VAL A 133 20.36 -19.66 -29.68
CA VAL A 133 19.47 -18.90 -30.56
C VAL A 133 18.75 -17.83 -29.72
N VAL A 134 18.79 -16.57 -30.19
CA VAL A 134 18.01 -15.48 -29.59
C VAL A 134 16.54 -15.72 -29.93
N PRO A 135 15.65 -15.94 -28.95
CA PRO A 135 14.23 -16.13 -29.21
C PRO A 135 13.66 -14.85 -29.81
N VAL A 136 12.84 -15.01 -30.84
CA VAL A 136 12.07 -13.92 -31.44
C VAL A 136 11.16 -13.34 -30.35
N SER A 137 11.30 -12.03 -30.07
CA SER A 137 10.43 -11.39 -29.07
C SER A 137 9.04 -11.13 -29.63
N LEU A 138 8.05 -10.98 -28.74
CA LEU A 138 6.69 -10.59 -29.15
C LEU A 138 6.68 -9.29 -29.96
N ARG A 139 7.57 -8.34 -29.64
CA ARG A 139 7.75 -7.10 -30.42
C ARG A 139 8.24 -7.35 -31.85
N ASP A 140 9.12 -8.34 -32.04
CA ASP A 140 9.61 -8.70 -33.39
C ASP A 140 8.48 -9.32 -34.23
N ILE A 141 7.56 -10.06 -33.59
CA ILE A 141 6.38 -10.62 -34.24
C ILE A 141 5.42 -9.51 -34.65
N ASP A 142 5.09 -8.59 -33.75
CA ASP A 142 4.19 -7.46 -34.03
C ASP A 142 4.72 -6.59 -35.17
N MET A 143 6.02 -6.25 -35.14
CA MET A 143 6.67 -5.49 -36.21
C MET A 143 6.60 -6.20 -37.57
N ARG A 144 6.77 -7.53 -37.59
CA ARG A 144 6.63 -8.33 -38.82
C ARG A 144 5.18 -8.38 -39.31
N ILE A 145 4.21 -8.46 -38.41
CA ILE A 145 2.78 -8.42 -38.75
C ILE A 145 2.41 -7.08 -39.37
N ASP A 146 2.88 -5.97 -38.81
CA ASP A 146 2.60 -4.64 -39.34
C ASP A 146 3.25 -4.43 -40.71
N THR A 147 4.48 -4.92 -40.89
CA THR A 147 5.15 -4.93 -42.20
C THR A 147 4.36 -5.73 -43.23
N LEU A 148 3.85 -6.91 -42.85
CA LEU A 148 3.03 -7.74 -43.72
C LEU A 148 1.72 -7.06 -44.11
N ARG A 149 1.02 -6.43 -43.15
CA ARG A 149 -0.20 -5.65 -43.43
C ARG A 149 0.05 -4.50 -44.38
N ALA A 150 1.15 -3.77 -44.21
CA ALA A 150 1.53 -2.68 -45.08
C ALA A 150 1.79 -3.17 -46.52
N ASN A 151 2.53 -4.27 -46.66
CA ASN A 151 2.82 -4.88 -47.97
C ASN A 151 1.53 -5.37 -48.66
N LEU A 152 0.67 -6.09 -47.95
CA LEU A 152 -0.62 -6.56 -48.50
C LEU A 152 -1.51 -5.40 -48.94
N SER A 153 -1.55 -4.32 -48.15
CA SER A 153 -2.33 -3.12 -48.50
C SER A 153 -1.77 -2.44 -49.75
N SER A 154 -0.45 -2.41 -49.90
CA SER A 154 0.21 -1.87 -51.10
C SER A 154 -0.10 -2.70 -52.34
N GLU A 155 0.05 -4.02 -52.26
CA GLU A 155 -0.24 -4.97 -53.34
C GLU A 155 -1.71 -4.90 -53.78
N PHE A 156 -2.64 -4.83 -52.81
CA PHE A 156 -4.06 -4.68 -53.10
C PHE A 156 -4.36 -3.37 -53.84
N ARG A 157 -3.81 -2.24 -53.36
CA ARG A 157 -3.97 -0.94 -54.04
C ARG A 157 -3.39 -0.95 -55.44
N GLN A 158 -2.24 -1.59 -55.65
CA GLN A 158 -1.61 -1.70 -56.96
C GLN A 158 -2.47 -2.54 -57.91
N THR A 159 -3.00 -3.66 -57.44
CA THR A 159 -3.89 -4.53 -58.22
C THR A 159 -5.18 -3.80 -58.61
N VAL A 160 -5.82 -3.10 -57.67
CA VAL A 160 -7.03 -2.29 -57.95
C VAL A 160 -6.73 -1.19 -58.97
N SER A 161 -5.59 -0.51 -58.84
CA SER A 161 -5.18 0.51 -59.82
C SER A 161 -4.91 -0.09 -61.21
N SER A 162 -4.34 -1.28 -61.31
CA SER A 162 -4.14 -1.98 -62.57
C SER A 162 -5.47 -2.36 -63.24
N VAL A 163 -6.46 -2.82 -62.47
CA VAL A 163 -7.81 -3.15 -62.98
C VAL A 163 -8.54 -1.89 -63.46
N GLN A 164 -8.48 -0.79 -62.70
CA GLN A 164 -9.10 0.47 -63.09
C GLN A 164 -8.52 1.00 -64.43
N ASN A 165 -7.20 0.90 -64.61
CA ASN A 165 -6.53 1.29 -65.86
C ASN A 165 -6.91 0.41 -67.07
N ILE A 166 -7.34 -0.85 -66.85
CA ILE A 166 -7.84 -1.74 -67.90
C ILE A 166 -9.27 -1.33 -68.30
N ILE A 167 -10.10 -0.92 -67.33
CA ILE A 167 -11.48 -0.46 -67.59
C ILE A 167 -11.49 0.87 -68.37
N GLU A 168 -10.51 1.74 -68.15
CA GLU A 168 -10.40 3.03 -68.88
C GLU A 168 -9.73 2.93 -70.26
N ARG A 169 -9.19 1.76 -70.65
CA ARG A 169 -8.62 1.49 -71.98
C ARG A 169 -9.07 0.12 -72.53
N GLY A 170 -10.29 0.04 -73.07
CA GLY A 170 -10.76 -1.09 -73.87
C GLY A 170 -12.03 -0.78 -74.70
N PRO A 171 -12.23 -1.41 -75.87
CA PRO A 171 -12.90 -0.83 -77.05
C PRO A 171 -14.44 -0.91 -77.04
N SER A 172 -15.07 -0.09 -77.92
CA SER A 172 -16.47 -0.22 -78.35
C SER A 172 -16.85 -1.67 -78.64
N GLY A 173 -17.73 -2.23 -77.83
CA GLY A 173 -18.37 -3.52 -78.04
C GLY A 173 -19.65 -3.57 -77.23
N SER A 174 -20.79 -3.55 -77.92
CA SER A 174 -22.14 -3.69 -77.37
C SER A 174 -22.23 -4.81 -76.34
N THR A 175 -22.67 -4.50 -75.12
CA THR A 175 -23.04 -5.52 -74.14
C THR A 175 -24.46 -5.25 -73.68
N THR A 176 -25.35 -6.12 -74.14
CA THR A 176 -26.68 -6.38 -73.62
C THR A 176 -26.64 -6.35 -72.09
N GLU A 177 -27.55 -5.62 -71.44
CA GLU A 177 -27.72 -5.68 -69.99
C GLU A 177 -28.09 -7.11 -69.60
N GLU A 178 -27.09 -7.91 -69.21
CA GLU A 178 -27.31 -9.16 -68.50
C GLU A 178 -27.85 -8.80 -67.11
N ILE A 179 -29.11 -9.16 -66.89
CA ILE A 179 -29.77 -9.10 -65.59
C ILE A 179 -28.85 -9.79 -64.57
N PRO A 180 -28.52 -9.16 -63.44
CA PRO A 180 -27.61 -9.77 -62.48
C PRO A 180 -28.16 -11.10 -61.97
N VAL A 181 -27.36 -12.16 -62.10
CA VAL A 181 -27.69 -13.57 -61.76
C VAL A 181 -27.83 -13.80 -60.24
N TRP A 182 -27.57 -12.77 -59.43
CA TRP A 182 -27.43 -12.87 -57.98
C TRP A 182 -28.33 -11.87 -57.25
N ARG A 183 -28.88 -12.27 -56.10
CA ARG A 183 -29.59 -11.42 -55.14
C ARG A 183 -28.90 -11.43 -53.78
N SER A 184 -29.02 -10.32 -53.05
CA SER A 184 -28.55 -10.25 -51.67
C SER A 184 -29.55 -10.94 -50.74
N TRP A 185 -29.07 -11.79 -49.85
CA TRP A 185 -29.86 -12.49 -48.86
C TRP A 185 -29.29 -12.28 -47.46
N ILE A 186 -30.17 -12.00 -46.50
CA ILE A 186 -29.83 -11.76 -45.10
C ILE A 186 -30.26 -13.00 -44.33
N TRP A 187 -29.30 -13.67 -43.69
CA TRP A 187 -29.64 -14.67 -42.68
C TRP A 187 -30.22 -13.90 -41.51
N SER A 188 -31.32 -14.37 -40.94
CA SER A 188 -32.02 -13.72 -39.83
C SER A 188 -31.20 -13.63 -38.53
N ASP A 189 -29.89 -13.88 -38.59
CA ASP A 189 -28.88 -13.70 -37.56
C ASP A 189 -28.26 -12.28 -37.56
N GLY A 190 -28.48 -11.48 -38.61
CA GLY A 190 -28.25 -10.03 -38.62
C GLY A 190 -26.80 -9.57 -38.77
N GLU A 191 -25.83 -10.46 -38.98
CA GLU A 191 -24.41 -10.06 -39.01
C GLU A 191 -23.77 -10.02 -40.41
N ILE A 192 -24.32 -10.73 -41.42
CA ILE A 192 -23.67 -10.83 -42.75
C ILE A 192 -24.71 -10.86 -43.90
N ILE A 193 -24.46 -10.06 -44.95
CA ILE A 193 -25.20 -10.11 -46.23
C ILE A 193 -24.49 -11.08 -47.17
N HIS A 194 -25.21 -12.06 -47.71
CA HIS A 194 -24.68 -13.07 -48.64
C HIS A 194 -25.22 -12.86 -50.06
N SER A 195 -24.39 -13.12 -51.08
CA SER A 195 -24.84 -13.17 -52.48
C SER A 195 -25.30 -14.59 -52.83
N VAL A 196 -26.57 -14.75 -53.20
CA VAL A 196 -27.16 -16.05 -53.60
C VAL A 196 -27.74 -15.97 -55.02
N PRO A 197 -27.84 -17.09 -55.76
CA PRO A 197 -28.55 -17.12 -57.04
C PRO A 197 -30.01 -16.65 -56.92
N ILE A 198 -30.58 -16.14 -58.00
CA ILE A 198 -31.94 -15.56 -57.97
C ILE A 198 -33.04 -16.60 -57.66
N ASP A 199 -32.79 -17.87 -58.00
CA ASP A 199 -33.67 -19.03 -57.79
C ASP A 199 -33.37 -19.79 -56.48
N TRP A 200 -32.44 -19.28 -55.67
CA TRP A 200 -32.04 -19.93 -54.43
C TRP A 200 -33.12 -19.77 -53.34
N GLU A 201 -33.55 -20.88 -52.72
CA GLU A 201 -34.44 -20.89 -51.55
C GLU A 201 -33.74 -21.52 -50.33
N PHE A 202 -34.05 -21.00 -49.14
CA PHE A 202 -33.51 -21.53 -47.88
C PHE A 202 -34.09 -22.94 -47.63
N PRO A 203 -33.26 -23.96 -47.36
CA PRO A 203 -33.75 -25.31 -47.06
C PRO A 203 -34.62 -25.30 -45.79
N LEU A 204 -35.92 -25.51 -45.94
CA LEU A 204 -36.84 -25.72 -44.82
C LEU A 204 -36.70 -27.17 -44.37
N ASP A 205 -35.98 -27.41 -43.28
CA ASP A 205 -35.95 -28.71 -42.63
C ASP A 205 -37.38 -29.10 -42.16
N ARG A 206 -38.04 -29.97 -42.94
CA ARG A 206 -39.14 -30.81 -42.42
C ARG A 206 -38.51 -31.92 -41.58
N VAL A 207 -38.19 -31.62 -40.33
CA VAL A 207 -38.10 -32.65 -39.30
C VAL A 207 -39.45 -32.74 -38.61
N THR A 208 -40.36 -33.50 -39.22
CA THR A 208 -41.42 -34.19 -38.49
C THR A 208 -40.74 -35.13 -37.50
N LEU A 209 -40.70 -34.74 -36.23
CA LEU A 209 -40.40 -35.63 -35.11
C LEU A 209 -41.56 -36.63 -34.98
N GLU A 210 -41.53 -37.71 -35.76
CA GLU A 210 -42.18 -38.97 -35.41
C GLU A 210 -41.29 -39.66 -34.37
N PHE A 211 -41.63 -39.47 -33.09
CA PHE A 211 -41.23 -40.41 -32.04
C PHE A 211 -42.31 -41.49 -31.94
N ASP A 212 -42.09 -42.57 -32.70
CA ASP A 212 -42.89 -43.78 -32.58
C ASP A 212 -42.49 -44.57 -31.32
N ARG A 213 -43.49 -45.22 -30.72
CA ARG A 213 -43.40 -46.11 -29.55
C ARG A 213 -42.79 -47.46 -29.93
N THR A 214 -42.05 -48.06 -29.00
CA THR A 214 -41.88 -49.52 -28.75
C THR A 214 -40.86 -49.63 -27.60
N ASP A 215 -41.01 -50.32 -26.47
CA ASP A 215 -42.04 -51.14 -25.83
C ASP A 215 -42.00 -50.84 -24.32
#